data_AF-W7MWR2-F1
#
_entry.id   AF-W7MWR2-F1
#
_cell.length_a   1.000
_cell.length_b   1.000
_cell.length_c   1.000
_cell.angle_alpha   90.00
_cell.angle_beta   90.00
_cell.angle_gamma   90.00
#
_symmetry.space_group_name_H-M   'P 1'
#
loop_
_entity.id
_entity.type
_entity.pdbx_description
1 polymer ?
#
loop_
_entity_poly.entity_id
_entity_poly.type
_entity_poly.pdbx_seq_one_letter_code
_entity_poly.pdbx_strand_id
1 'polypeptide(L)'
;MAAKTPQDILAALLQTVEGDIVPLTSDGVRSGSKVFGAAILSSQDLKPLTVSTNNERASPLLHGEINCIQTFYTQTYPDSRSRPNPREDCVFFATHEPCSLCLSGITWSGFKELYYLFTYEDSRDQFAIPYDIEILEEVFRVRAEGESDEAVGRRALYNKRNKFFTAKSVKDLVEEIEDGDERKRWSDEVDRVKALYSALSDEYQKNKQSGIETSSTWK
;
A
#
# COMPACT_ATOMS: atom_id res chain seq x y z
N MET A 1 1.57 25.21 8.42
CA MET A 1 2.06 24.81 7.08
C MET A 1 0.91 24.96 6.11
N ALA A 2 1.15 25.36 4.87
CA ALA A 2 0.10 25.38 3.85
C ALA A 2 -0.45 23.96 3.65
N ALA A 3 -1.74 23.83 3.36
CA ALA A 3 -2.32 22.55 2.98
C ALA A 3 -1.64 22.09 1.67
N LYS A 4 -1.21 20.83 1.62
CA LYS A 4 -0.59 20.24 0.44
C LYS A 4 -1.65 20.01 -0.62
N THR A 5 -1.33 20.36 -1.86
CA THR A 5 -2.23 20.12 -2.99
C THR A 5 -2.23 18.63 -3.36
N PRO A 6 -3.28 18.12 -4.04
CA PRO A 6 -3.24 16.76 -4.59
C PRO A 6 -2.01 16.51 -5.47
N GLN A 7 -1.56 17.52 -6.22
CA GLN A 7 -0.37 17.47 -7.06
C GLN A 7 0.92 17.30 -6.25
N ASP A 8 1.07 18.02 -5.13
CA ASP A 8 2.25 17.87 -4.25
C ASP A 8 2.33 16.44 -3.70
N ILE A 9 1.18 15.88 -3.32
CA ILE A 9 1.07 14.51 -2.79
C ILE A 9 1.40 13.51 -3.89
N LEU A 10 0.77 13.61 -5.05
CA LEU A 10 1.04 12.74 -6.20
C LEU A 10 2.53 12.77 -6.60
N ALA A 11 3.12 13.96 -6.68
CA ALA A 11 4.55 14.11 -6.99
C ALA A 11 5.42 13.28 -6.03
N ALA A 12 5.23 13.46 -4.72
CA ALA A 12 6.04 12.79 -3.72
C ALA A 12 5.80 11.27 -3.69
N LEU A 13 4.54 10.84 -3.77
CA LEU A 13 4.19 9.42 -3.76
C LEU A 13 4.80 8.70 -4.97
N LEU A 14 4.61 9.26 -6.18
CA LEU A 14 5.11 8.66 -7.41
C LEU A 14 6.64 8.68 -7.49
N GLN A 15 7.28 9.76 -7.03
CA GLN A 15 8.75 9.81 -6.90
C GLN A 15 9.27 8.77 -5.91
N THR A 16 8.59 8.57 -4.78
CA THR A 16 8.96 7.55 -3.77
C THR A 16 8.81 6.14 -4.34
N VAL A 17 7.78 5.90 -5.16
CA VAL A 17 7.63 4.61 -5.86
C VAL A 17 8.83 4.33 -6.74
N GLU A 18 9.15 5.27 -7.65
CA GLU A 18 10.17 5.07 -8.67
C GLU A 18 11.59 5.07 -8.09
N GLY A 19 11.89 6.01 -7.19
CA GLY A 19 13.23 6.23 -6.66
C GLY A 19 13.61 5.30 -5.51
N ASP A 20 12.64 4.91 -4.68
CA ASP A 20 12.92 4.21 -3.42
C ASP A 20 12.29 2.81 -3.36
N ILE A 21 11.01 2.67 -3.70
CA ILE A 21 10.30 1.39 -3.54
C ILE A 21 10.67 0.39 -4.63
N VAL A 22 10.62 0.78 -5.91
CA VAL A 22 10.88 -0.13 -7.04
C VAL A 22 12.26 -0.81 -6.95
N PRO A 23 13.37 -0.11 -6.62
CA PRO A 23 14.68 -0.75 -6.44
C PRO A 23 14.66 -1.82 -5.33
N LEU A 24 14.10 -1.51 -4.16
CA LEU A 24 14.00 -2.44 -3.04
C LEU A 24 13.08 -3.63 -3.36
N THR A 25 12.01 -3.40 -4.11
CA THR A 25 11.08 -4.46 -4.51
C THR A 25 11.75 -5.39 -5.50
N SER A 26 12.55 -4.86 -6.43
CA SER A 26 13.31 -5.67 -7.39
C SER A 26 14.26 -6.65 -6.68
N ASP A 27 14.96 -6.20 -5.63
CA ASP A 27 15.78 -7.09 -4.80
C ASP A 27 14.96 -8.14 -4.04
N GLY A 28 13.83 -7.72 -3.45
CA GLY A 28 12.92 -8.61 -2.74
C GLY A 28 12.36 -9.71 -3.65
N VAL A 29 11.89 -9.34 -4.85
CA VAL A 29 11.32 -10.23 -5.86
C VAL A 29 12.36 -11.22 -6.37
N ARG A 30 13.58 -10.77 -6.69
CA ARG A 30 14.72 -11.65 -7.02
C ARG A 30 14.93 -12.74 -5.98
N SER A 31 14.68 -12.41 -4.71
CA SER A 31 14.85 -13.32 -3.59
C SER A 31 13.63 -14.20 -3.32
N GLY A 32 12.47 -13.93 -3.94
CA GLY A 32 11.23 -14.71 -3.82
C GLY A 32 10.08 -14.03 -3.06
N SER A 33 10.21 -12.75 -2.67
CA SER A 33 9.10 -12.01 -2.05
C SER A 33 8.11 -11.45 -3.08
N LYS A 34 6.88 -11.16 -2.66
CA LYS A 34 5.88 -10.41 -3.43
C LYS A 34 6.34 -9.01 -3.82
N VAL A 35 5.69 -8.48 -4.85
CA VAL A 35 5.99 -7.20 -5.51
C VAL A 35 5.53 -5.95 -4.73
N PHE A 36 5.22 -6.04 -3.43
CA PHE A 36 4.59 -4.93 -2.70
C PHE A 36 5.54 -4.22 -1.74
N GLY A 37 5.36 -2.91 -1.60
CA GLY A 37 6.12 -2.07 -0.67
C GLY A 37 5.30 -0.95 -0.05
N ALA A 38 5.92 -0.23 0.87
CA ALA A 38 5.32 0.88 1.58
C ALA A 38 6.37 1.91 2.00
N ALA A 39 5.92 3.14 2.22
CA ALA A 39 6.71 4.23 2.74
C ALA A 39 5.96 4.99 3.83
N ILE A 40 6.71 5.49 4.81
CA ILE A 40 6.27 6.48 5.77
C ILE A 40 6.96 7.78 5.40
N LEU A 41 6.19 8.81 5.07
CA LEU A 41 6.69 10.11 4.62
C LEU A 41 6.42 11.18 5.68
N SER A 42 7.26 12.21 5.71
CA SER A 42 7.09 13.38 6.58
C SER A 42 5.84 14.18 6.19
N SER A 43 4.95 14.45 7.15
CA SER A 43 3.78 15.31 6.91
C SER A 43 4.16 16.77 6.68
N GLN A 44 5.42 17.16 6.90
CA GLN A 44 5.90 18.52 6.66
C GLN A 44 6.30 18.73 5.20
N ASP A 45 7.15 17.86 4.66
CA ASP A 45 7.80 18.04 3.35
C ASP A 45 7.64 16.83 2.40
N LEU A 46 6.85 15.82 2.79
CA LEU A 46 6.62 14.57 2.04
C LEU A 46 7.90 13.81 1.67
N LYS A 47 9.03 14.07 2.35
CA LYS A 47 10.21 13.24 2.14
C LYS A 47 10.02 11.88 2.80
N PRO A 48 10.45 10.79 2.16
CA PRO A 48 10.46 9.47 2.78
C PRO A 48 11.27 9.48 4.07
N LEU A 49 10.66 9.03 5.17
CA LEU A 49 11.32 8.78 6.45
C LEU A 49 11.73 7.32 6.56
N THR A 50 10.90 6.41 6.08
CA THR A 50 11.18 4.96 6.04
C THR A 50 10.54 4.37 4.80
N VAL A 51 11.27 3.50 4.11
CA VAL A 51 10.78 2.74 2.95
C VAL A 51 11.12 1.28 3.17
N SER A 52 10.18 0.39 2.89
CA SER A 52 10.38 -1.05 3.03
C SER A 52 9.50 -1.82 2.06
N THR A 53 9.89 -3.05 1.77
CA THR A 53 9.16 -3.95 0.87
C THR A 53 8.77 -5.23 1.56
N ASN A 54 7.97 -6.06 0.89
CA ASN A 54 7.52 -7.35 1.41
C ASN A 54 8.73 -8.24 1.75
N ASN A 55 8.69 -8.84 2.94
CA ASN A 55 9.68 -9.78 3.43
C ASN A 55 9.00 -11.07 3.93
N GLU A 56 8.07 -11.59 3.13
CA GLU A 56 7.27 -12.76 3.50
C GLU A 56 8.13 -14.00 3.76
N ARG A 57 9.32 -14.06 3.15
CA ARG A 57 10.31 -15.11 3.38
C ARG A 57 10.73 -15.21 4.85
N ALA A 58 10.91 -14.07 5.51
CA ALA A 58 11.22 -14.06 6.94
C ALA A 58 9.99 -14.36 7.79
N SER A 59 8.82 -13.87 7.39
CA SER A 59 7.54 -14.20 8.03
C SER A 59 6.38 -13.82 7.11
N PRO A 60 5.35 -14.66 6.97
CA PRO A 60 4.20 -14.37 6.12
C PRO A 60 3.44 -13.10 6.54
N LEU A 61 3.66 -12.59 7.75
CA LEU A 61 3.06 -11.35 8.25
C LEU A 61 3.79 -10.08 7.77
N LEU A 62 5.03 -10.22 7.28
CA LEU A 62 5.84 -9.08 6.84
C LEU A 62 5.48 -8.64 5.41
N HIS A 63 4.22 -8.25 5.25
CA HIS A 63 3.75 -7.48 4.11
C HIS A 63 4.50 -6.14 4.02
N GLY A 64 4.48 -5.47 2.86
CA GLY A 64 5.23 -4.22 2.67
C GLY A 64 4.91 -3.18 3.75
N GLU A 65 3.63 -3.06 4.11
CA GLU A 65 3.11 -2.14 5.11
C GLU A 65 3.58 -2.51 6.52
N ILE A 66 3.41 -3.77 6.92
CA ILE A 66 3.83 -4.25 8.25
C ILE A 66 5.36 -4.18 8.40
N ASN A 67 6.10 -4.56 7.37
CA ASN A 67 7.55 -4.49 7.38
C ASN A 67 8.04 -3.04 7.44
N CYS A 68 7.37 -2.10 6.75
CA CYS A 68 7.69 -0.67 6.85
C CYS A 68 7.42 -0.11 8.24
N ILE A 69 6.29 -0.48 8.86
CA ILE A 69 5.99 -0.14 10.26
C ILE A 69 7.09 -0.69 11.18
N GLN A 70 7.43 -1.98 11.08
CA GLN A 70 8.48 -2.55 11.94
C GLN A 70 9.83 -1.86 11.74
N THR A 71 10.22 -1.60 10.50
CA THR A 71 11.47 -0.90 10.18
C THR A 71 11.49 0.51 10.79
N PHE A 72 10.39 1.25 10.70
CA PHE A 72 10.26 2.58 11.31
C PHE A 72 10.48 2.56 12.82
N TYR A 73 9.86 1.60 13.52
CA TYR A 73 9.93 1.51 14.98
C TYR A 73 11.23 0.89 15.52
N THR A 74 11.89 0.01 14.74
CA THR A 74 13.01 -0.80 15.24
C THR A 74 14.37 -0.41 14.66
N GLN A 75 14.40 0.20 13.47
CA GLN A 75 15.64 0.51 12.75
C GLN A 75 15.78 2.00 12.48
N THR A 76 14.78 2.63 11.86
CA THR A 76 14.87 4.05 11.48
C THR A 76 14.80 4.96 12.71
N TYR A 77 13.83 4.69 13.60
CA TYR A 77 13.61 5.48 14.81
C TYR A 77 13.41 4.58 16.03
N PRO A 78 14.46 3.87 16.51
CA PRO A 78 14.36 3.00 17.67
C PRO A 78 14.12 3.78 18.98
N ASP A 79 14.66 4.99 19.13
CA ASP A 79 14.39 5.85 20.28
C ASP A 79 13.03 6.55 20.12
N SER A 80 12.09 6.23 21.01
CA SER A 80 10.74 6.80 21.00
C SER A 80 10.72 8.31 21.23
N ARG A 81 11.77 8.91 21.81
CA ARG A 81 11.83 10.35 22.09
C ARG A 81 12.12 11.19 20.86
N SER A 82 12.80 10.60 19.86
CA SER A 82 13.13 11.27 18.59
C SER A 82 12.29 10.76 17.41
N ARG A 83 11.43 9.77 17.63
CA ARG A 83 10.57 9.20 16.61
C ARG A 83 9.48 10.21 16.20
N PRO A 84 9.31 10.52 14.91
CA PRO A 84 8.18 11.30 14.42
C PRO A 84 6.86 10.72 14.89
N ASN A 85 5.92 11.57 15.30
CA ASN A 85 4.62 11.10 15.73
C ASN A 85 3.84 10.58 14.51
N PRO A 86 3.44 9.29 14.43
CA PRO A 86 2.75 8.75 13.27
C PRO A 86 1.47 9.49 12.88
N ARG A 87 0.80 10.09 13.87
CA ARG A 87 -0.46 10.80 13.68
C ARG A 87 -0.28 12.23 13.22
N GLU A 88 0.77 12.92 13.68
CA GLU A 88 0.94 14.36 13.42
C GLU A 88 2.02 14.65 12.38
N ASP A 89 3.07 13.84 12.36
CA ASP A 89 4.30 14.09 11.59
C ASP A 89 4.45 13.15 10.39
N CYS A 90 3.48 12.25 10.14
CA CYS A 90 3.61 11.22 9.12
C CYS A 90 2.40 11.06 8.20
N VAL A 91 2.69 10.66 6.96
CA VAL A 91 1.76 10.15 5.95
C VAL A 91 2.17 8.72 5.62
N PHE A 92 1.20 7.80 5.59
CA PHE A 92 1.46 6.42 5.22
C PHE A 92 1.15 6.21 3.74
N PHE A 93 2.03 5.52 3.03
CA PHE A 93 1.84 5.16 1.64
C PHE A 93 2.12 3.68 1.42
N ALA A 94 1.24 3.01 0.70
CA ALA A 94 1.40 1.61 0.29
C ALA A 94 1.32 1.49 -1.24
N THR A 95 2.06 0.56 -1.84
CA THR A 95 1.94 0.33 -3.27
C THR A 95 0.62 -0.33 -3.64
N HIS A 96 0.00 -1.05 -2.70
CA HIS A 96 -1.29 -1.73 -2.89
C HIS A 96 -2.24 -1.35 -1.75
N GLU A 97 -3.54 -1.36 -2.04
CA GLU A 97 -4.60 -1.16 -1.06
C GLU A 97 -4.45 -2.13 0.13
N PRO A 98 -4.24 -1.65 1.35
CA PRO A 98 -3.80 -2.52 2.43
C PRO A 98 -4.84 -3.58 2.82
N CYS A 99 -4.44 -4.84 2.96
CA CYS A 99 -5.33 -5.91 3.41
C CYS A 99 -5.73 -5.77 4.89
N SER A 100 -6.62 -6.63 5.40
CA SER A 100 -7.14 -6.57 6.78
C SER A 100 -6.06 -6.54 7.87
N LEU A 101 -4.98 -7.30 7.70
CA LEU A 101 -3.80 -7.28 8.59
C LEU A 101 -3.15 -5.89 8.58
N CYS A 102 -2.85 -5.38 7.39
CA CYS A 102 -2.16 -4.11 7.21
C CYS A 102 -2.99 -2.92 7.68
N LEU A 103 -4.30 -2.90 7.39
CA LEU A 103 -5.23 -1.88 7.91
C LEU A 103 -5.23 -1.83 9.43
N SER A 104 -5.21 -3.01 10.08
CA SER A 104 -5.12 -3.09 11.54
C SER A 104 -3.75 -2.61 12.05
N GLY A 105 -2.65 -3.01 11.40
CA GLY A 105 -1.31 -2.57 11.74
C GLY A 105 -1.12 -1.05 11.63
N ILE A 106 -1.62 -0.45 10.55
CA ILE A 106 -1.62 1.01 10.31
C ILE A 106 -2.42 1.71 11.41
N THR A 107 -3.61 1.19 11.74
CA THR A 107 -4.49 1.73 12.79
C THR A 107 -3.80 1.73 14.16
N TRP A 108 -3.25 0.59 14.58
CA TRP A 108 -2.54 0.48 15.86
C TRP A 108 -1.29 1.35 15.93
N SER A 109 -0.66 1.60 14.79
CA SER A 109 0.51 2.47 14.69
C SER A 109 0.18 3.96 14.72
N GLY A 110 -1.10 4.33 14.54
CA GLY A 110 -1.60 5.70 14.73
C GLY A 110 -1.58 6.59 13.49
N PHE A 111 -1.24 6.08 12.31
CA PHE A 111 -1.25 6.85 11.06
C PHE A 111 -2.68 7.24 10.68
N LYS A 112 -2.93 8.54 10.50
CA LYS A 112 -4.27 9.08 10.19
C LYS A 112 -4.54 9.30 8.70
N GLU A 113 -3.48 9.34 7.89
CA GLU A 113 -3.51 9.69 6.47
C GLU A 113 -2.81 8.57 5.70
N LEU A 114 -3.55 7.90 4.82
CA LEU A 114 -3.12 6.73 4.08
C LEU A 114 -3.37 6.94 2.59
N TYR A 115 -2.34 6.69 1.78
CA TYR A 115 -2.45 6.64 0.32
C TYR A 115 -2.05 5.28 -0.22
N TYR A 116 -2.62 4.88 -1.34
CA TYR A 116 -2.21 3.66 -2.04
C TYR A 116 -2.26 3.77 -3.56
N LEU A 117 -1.33 3.08 -4.24
CA LEU A 117 -1.17 3.13 -5.69
C LEU A 117 -2.13 2.18 -6.45
N PHE A 118 -2.09 0.89 -6.16
CA PHE A 118 -2.93 -0.13 -6.78
C PHE A 118 -4.14 -0.42 -5.89
N THR A 119 -5.35 -0.48 -6.48
CA THR A 119 -6.53 -0.96 -5.75
C THR A 119 -6.52 -2.50 -5.63
N TYR A 120 -7.47 -3.05 -4.89
CA TYR A 120 -7.70 -4.50 -4.87
C TYR A 120 -7.97 -5.06 -6.27
N GLU A 121 -8.76 -4.36 -7.08
CA GLU A 121 -9.09 -4.75 -8.45
C GLU A 121 -7.84 -4.75 -9.33
N ASP A 122 -7.03 -3.69 -9.25
CA ASP A 122 -5.74 -3.64 -9.95
C ASP A 122 -4.87 -4.85 -9.60
N SER A 123 -4.79 -5.20 -8.31
CA SER A 123 -3.87 -6.24 -7.84
C SER A 123 -4.34 -7.65 -8.15
N ARG A 124 -5.66 -7.90 -8.08
CA ARG A 124 -6.27 -9.13 -8.56
C ARG A 124 -5.94 -9.34 -10.05
N ASP A 125 -6.14 -8.30 -10.85
CA ASP A 125 -6.05 -8.39 -12.31
C ASP A 125 -4.59 -8.39 -12.81
N GLN A 126 -3.67 -7.69 -12.13
CA GLN A 126 -2.26 -7.55 -12.56
C GLN A 126 -1.28 -8.53 -11.90
N PHE A 127 -1.52 -8.95 -10.66
CA PHE A 127 -0.54 -9.73 -9.89
C PHE A 127 -1.02 -11.14 -9.54
N ALA A 128 -2.28 -11.49 -9.82
CA ALA A 128 -2.89 -12.77 -9.46
C ALA A 128 -2.73 -13.09 -7.96
N ILE A 129 -3.00 -12.08 -7.12
CA ILE A 129 -2.99 -12.20 -5.65
C ILE A 129 -4.42 -11.97 -5.14
N PRO A 130 -5.32 -12.98 -5.25
CA PRO A 130 -6.73 -12.81 -4.89
C PRO A 130 -6.97 -12.88 -3.37
N TYR A 131 -6.04 -13.47 -2.63
CA TYR A 131 -6.24 -13.85 -1.23
C TYR A 131 -6.51 -12.67 -0.29
N ASP A 132 -6.07 -11.47 -0.62
CA ASP A 132 -6.35 -10.29 0.21
C ASP A 132 -7.86 -9.99 0.25
N ILE A 133 -8.54 -10.12 -0.89
CA ILE A 133 -10.00 -9.96 -0.99
C ILE A 133 -10.70 -11.14 -0.33
N GLU A 134 -10.27 -12.38 -0.61
CA GLU A 134 -10.87 -13.58 -0.04
C GLU A 134 -10.81 -13.58 1.49
N ILE A 135 -9.67 -13.21 2.08
CA ILE A 135 -9.52 -13.11 3.54
C ILE A 135 -10.44 -12.00 4.10
N LEU A 136 -10.53 -10.85 3.43
CA LEU A 136 -11.46 -9.78 3.84
C LEU A 136 -12.91 -10.27 3.83
N GLU A 137 -13.33 -10.98 2.79
CA GLU A 137 -14.68 -11.48 2.65
C GLU A 137 -14.97 -12.61 3.64
N GLU A 138 -14.14 -13.64 3.69
CA GLU A 138 -14.36 -14.84 4.51
C GLU A 138 -14.18 -14.60 6.02
N VAL A 139 -13.24 -13.74 6.42
CA VAL A 139 -12.93 -13.52 7.84
C VAL A 139 -13.70 -12.33 8.42
N PHE A 140 -13.94 -11.26 7.65
CA PHE A 140 -14.45 -10.00 8.19
C PHE A 140 -15.84 -9.59 7.67
N ARG A 141 -16.32 -10.12 6.54
CA ARG A 141 -17.64 -9.74 5.97
C ARG A 141 -18.77 -10.59 6.56
N VAL A 142 -18.90 -10.58 7.88
CA VAL A 142 -19.89 -11.37 8.62
C VAL A 142 -21.32 -11.04 8.14
N ARG A 143 -22.04 -12.09 7.75
CA ARG A 143 -23.42 -12.03 7.26
C ARG A 143 -24.41 -11.82 8.39
N ALA A 144 -25.36 -10.90 8.20
CA ALA A 144 -26.49 -10.76 9.12
C ALA A 144 -27.55 -11.83 8.86
N GLU A 145 -28.29 -12.25 9.90
CA GLU A 145 -29.39 -13.20 9.74
C GLU A 145 -30.43 -12.67 8.74
N GLY A 146 -30.79 -13.49 7.75
CA GLY A 146 -31.74 -13.12 6.69
C GLY A 146 -31.19 -12.21 5.59
N GLU A 147 -29.89 -11.86 5.62
CA GLU A 147 -29.28 -11.04 4.59
C GLU A 147 -29.03 -11.80 3.28
N SER A 148 -29.42 -11.19 2.16
CA SER A 148 -29.20 -11.78 0.83
C SER A 148 -27.75 -11.63 0.36
N ASP A 149 -27.31 -12.52 -0.54
CA ASP A 149 -25.99 -12.45 -1.15
C ASP A 149 -25.75 -11.10 -1.86
N GLU A 150 -26.78 -10.55 -2.48
CA GLU A 150 -26.71 -9.24 -3.14
C GLU A 150 -26.50 -8.10 -2.13
N ALA A 151 -27.15 -8.17 -0.97
CA ALA A 151 -26.97 -7.18 0.08
C ALA A 151 -25.57 -7.24 0.68
N VAL A 152 -25.05 -8.45 0.92
CA VAL A 152 -23.65 -8.67 1.32
C VAL A 152 -22.74 -8.08 0.26
N GLY A 153 -22.94 -8.45 -1.01
CA GLY A 153 -22.12 -8.07 -2.17
C GLY A 153 -21.93 -6.58 -2.41
N ARG A 154 -22.91 -5.75 -2.02
CA ARG A 154 -22.82 -4.27 -2.14
C ARG A 154 -21.99 -3.60 -1.04
N ARG A 155 -21.65 -4.30 0.03
CA ARG A 155 -20.87 -3.72 1.14
C ARG A 155 -19.43 -3.46 0.69
N ALA A 156 -18.91 -2.29 1.01
CA ALA A 156 -17.48 -2.01 0.90
C ALA A 156 -16.67 -2.96 1.81
N LEU A 157 -15.49 -3.37 1.35
CA LEU A 157 -14.61 -4.29 2.09
C LEU A 157 -14.08 -3.67 3.40
N TYR A 158 -13.97 -2.34 3.46
CA TYR A 158 -13.67 -1.59 4.69
C TYR A 158 -14.10 -0.12 4.58
N ASN A 159 -14.14 0.59 5.71
CA ASN A 159 -14.42 2.02 5.75
C ASN A 159 -13.16 2.85 5.46
N LYS A 160 -13.02 3.34 4.22
CA LYS A 160 -11.90 4.20 3.79
C LYS A 160 -11.76 5.48 4.64
N ARG A 161 -12.86 5.99 5.18
CA ARG A 161 -12.88 7.08 6.17
C ARG A 161 -13.50 6.58 7.46
N ASN A 162 -12.75 6.66 8.55
CA ASN A 162 -13.19 6.25 9.88
C ASN A 162 -12.53 7.13 10.96
N LYS A 163 -12.79 6.82 12.25
CA LYS A 163 -12.27 7.62 13.37
C LYS A 163 -10.74 7.58 13.53
N PHE A 164 -10.08 6.60 12.92
CA PHE A 164 -8.65 6.37 13.03
C PHE A 164 -7.89 7.00 11.87
N PHE A 165 -8.31 6.72 10.63
CA PHE A 165 -7.66 7.19 9.42
C PHE A 165 -8.63 7.56 8.28
N THR A 166 -8.08 8.27 7.29
CA THR A 166 -8.65 8.41 5.95
C THR A 166 -7.69 7.82 4.92
N ALA A 167 -8.20 6.96 4.05
CA ALA A 167 -7.48 6.28 2.99
C ALA A 167 -7.96 6.77 1.62
N LYS A 168 -7.03 7.08 0.72
CA LYS A 168 -7.32 7.49 -0.67
C LYS A 168 -6.41 6.74 -1.65
N SER A 169 -6.95 6.35 -2.79
CA SER A 169 -6.12 5.88 -3.89
C SER A 169 -5.40 7.07 -4.56
N VAL A 170 -4.31 6.82 -5.29
CA VAL A 170 -3.72 7.87 -6.14
C VAL A 170 -4.70 8.34 -7.24
N LYS A 171 -5.64 7.47 -7.65
CA LYS A 171 -6.69 7.84 -8.59
C LYS A 171 -7.66 8.85 -7.96
N ASP A 172 -8.02 8.66 -6.68
CA ASP A 172 -8.85 9.62 -5.94
C ASP A 172 -8.17 10.99 -5.90
N LEU A 173 -6.83 11.02 -5.70
CA LEU A 173 -6.05 12.26 -5.75
C LEU A 173 -6.06 12.93 -7.13
N VAL A 174 -5.96 12.16 -8.22
CA VAL A 174 -6.05 12.69 -9.59
C VAL A 174 -7.43 13.31 -9.83
N GLU A 175 -8.49 12.65 -9.38
CA GLU A 175 -9.88 13.13 -9.53
C GLU A 175 -10.15 14.44 -8.77
N GLU A 176 -9.38 14.74 -7.72
CA GLU A 176 -9.44 16.00 -6.95
C GLU A 176 -8.80 17.20 -7.68
N ILE A 177 -8.07 17.00 -8.78
CA ILE A 177 -7.44 18.08 -9.55
C ILE A 177 -8.49 18.76 -10.43
N GLU A 178 -8.79 20.04 -10.20
CA GLU A 178 -9.82 20.78 -10.94
C GLU A 178 -9.44 21.06 -12.41
N ASP A 179 -8.18 21.39 -12.65
CA ASP A 179 -7.68 21.70 -13.99
C ASP A 179 -7.59 20.42 -14.85
N GLY A 180 -8.24 20.43 -16.01
CA GLY A 180 -8.38 19.24 -16.86
C GLY A 180 -7.05 18.78 -17.49
N ASP A 181 -6.17 19.72 -17.83
CA ASP A 181 -4.88 19.41 -18.46
C ASP A 181 -3.91 18.84 -17.42
N GLU A 182 -3.85 19.43 -16.22
CA GLU A 182 -3.09 18.89 -15.09
C GLU A 182 -3.65 17.53 -14.65
N ARG A 183 -4.98 17.37 -14.56
CA ARG A 183 -5.59 16.06 -14.25
C ARG A 183 -5.15 14.99 -15.24
N LYS A 184 -5.18 15.30 -16.55
CA LYS A 184 -4.72 14.37 -17.57
C LYS A 184 -3.23 14.06 -17.41
N ARG A 185 -2.39 15.07 -17.22
CA ARG A 185 -0.95 14.90 -17.01
C ARG A 185 -0.65 13.98 -15.83
N TRP A 186 -1.31 14.17 -14.69
CA TRP A 186 -1.13 13.33 -13.52
C TRP A 186 -1.67 11.91 -13.71
N SER A 187 -2.76 11.75 -14.45
CA SER A 187 -3.24 10.42 -14.86
C SER A 187 -2.19 9.68 -15.69
N ASP A 188 -1.63 10.32 -16.71
CA ASP A 188 -0.60 9.72 -17.57
C ASP A 188 0.66 9.35 -16.75
N GLU A 189 1.02 10.16 -15.75
CA GLU A 189 2.16 9.90 -14.87
C GLU A 189 1.92 8.74 -13.89
N VAL A 190 0.70 8.62 -13.35
CA VAL A 190 0.30 7.44 -12.56
C VAL A 190 0.43 6.18 -13.41
N ASP A 191 -0.05 6.19 -14.66
CA ASP A 191 0.04 5.05 -15.56
C ASP A 191 1.49 4.67 -15.88
N ARG A 192 2.35 5.67 -16.13
CA ARG A 192 3.80 5.46 -16.33
C ARG A 192 4.45 4.78 -15.14
N VAL A 193 4.17 5.25 -13.92
CA VAL A 193 4.76 4.68 -12.70
C VAL A 193 4.21 3.29 -12.41
N LYS A 194 2.91 3.04 -12.64
CA LYS A 194 2.34 1.68 -12.55
C LYS A 194 3.02 0.72 -13.51
N ALA A 195 3.37 1.17 -14.72
CA ALA A 195 4.06 0.34 -15.72
C ALA A 195 5.47 -0.13 -15.28
N LEU A 196 6.10 0.52 -14.29
CA LEU A 196 7.36 0.05 -13.71
C LEU A 196 7.21 -1.32 -13.02
N TYR A 197 5.99 -1.68 -12.59
CA TYR A 197 5.71 -2.96 -11.94
C TYR A 197 5.55 -4.12 -12.92
N SER A 198 5.45 -3.86 -14.24
CA SER A 198 5.31 -4.94 -15.22
C SER A 198 6.50 -5.90 -15.19
N ALA A 199 7.73 -5.37 -15.18
CA ALA A 199 8.93 -6.20 -15.11
C ALA A 199 9.06 -6.96 -13.77
N LEU A 200 8.65 -6.32 -12.66
CA LEU A 200 8.63 -6.94 -11.33
C LEU A 200 7.62 -8.09 -11.27
N SER A 201 6.43 -7.89 -11.87
CA SER A 201 5.39 -8.92 -11.96
C SER A 201 5.88 -10.11 -12.79
N ASP A 202 6.47 -9.88 -13.96
CA ASP A 202 7.00 -10.95 -14.82
C ASP A 202 8.05 -11.79 -14.09
N GLU A 203 8.95 -11.15 -13.35
CA GLU A 203 9.97 -11.84 -12.55
C GLU A 203 9.35 -12.65 -11.42
N TYR A 204 8.39 -12.07 -10.68
CA TYR A 204 7.66 -12.76 -9.61
C TYR A 204 6.89 -13.98 -10.13
N GLN A 205 6.21 -13.88 -11.27
CA GLN A 205 5.48 -15.02 -11.86
C GLN A 205 6.42 -16.13 -12.32
N LYS A 206 7.60 -15.80 -12.87
CA LYS A 206 8.65 -16.78 -13.18
C LYS A 206 9.13 -17.50 -11.92
N ASN A 207 9.30 -16.77 -10.82
CA ASN A 207 9.74 -17.32 -9.54
C ASN A 207 8.71 -18.29 -8.94
N LYS A 208 7.41 -18.00 -9.08
CA LYS A 208 6.35 -18.96 -8.72
C LYS A 208 6.44 -20.25 -9.54
N GLN A 209 6.71 -20.15 -10.84
CA GLN A 209 6.81 -21.32 -11.73
C GLN A 209 8.08 -22.16 -11.48
N SER A 210 9.17 -21.53 -11.03
CA SER A 210 10.45 -22.20 -10.76
C SER A 210 10.54 -22.84 -9.37
N GLY A 211 9.51 -22.70 -8.53
CA GLY A 211 9.42 -23.35 -7.23
C GLY A 211 10.26 -22.70 -6.14
N ILE A 212 10.57 -21.41 -6.26
CA ILE A 212 11.23 -20.65 -5.17
C ILE A 212 10.33 -20.72 -3.92
N GLU A 213 10.90 -21.18 -2.81
CA GLU A 213 10.18 -21.29 -1.54
C GLU A 213 9.76 -19.92 -1.02
N THR A 214 8.44 -19.75 -0.86
CA THR A 214 7.86 -18.64 -0.12
C THR A 214 7.27 -19.19 1.19
N SER A 215 7.25 -18.37 2.24
CA SER A 215 6.64 -18.75 3.53
C SER A 215 5.12 -18.54 3.55
N SER A 216 4.51 -18.22 2.40
CA SER A 216 3.06 -18.06 2.27
C SER A 216 2.40 -19.44 2.23
N THR A 217 1.48 -19.68 3.18
CA THR A 217 0.67 -20.91 3.23
C THR A 217 -0.24 -21.05 2.01
N TRP A 218 -0.70 -19.91 1.49
CA TRP A 218 -1.59 -19.82 0.33
C TRP A 218 -0.74 -19.47 -0.90
N LYS A 219 -0.78 -20.32 -1.96
CA LYS A 219 0.08 -20.25 -3.15
C LYS A 219 -0.66 -19.83 -4.40
#